data_AF-A0A4Z1BFG7-F1
#
_entry.id   AF-A0A4Z1BFG7-F1
#
_cell.length_a   1.000
_cell.length_b   1.000
_cell.length_c   1.000
_cell.angle_alpha   90.00
_cell.angle_beta   90.00
_cell.angle_gamma   90.00
#
_symmetry.space_group_name_H-M   'P 1'
#
loop_
_entity.id
_entity.type
_entity.pdbx_description
1 polymer ?
#
loop_
_entity_poly.entity_id
_entity_poly.type
_entity_poly.pdbx_seq_one_letter_code
_entity_poly.pdbx_strand_id
1 'polypeptide(L)'
;MRNMIDESNIKFELLRNDVKRDLLDYLKEFNYLEISKEIQIIDIKIIDDLRKVYTGPGFYIILLDEQFADNNCNFSFDDCTAIYRGHSYSVRDRLKSHLFNSEYNNFDFKNKVKYTVCLKFEEGIQGINLNEEPYCNYSWKVIIHKMKGSNKLIREQVELAFDEIYGRPFKSKER
;
A
#
# COMPACT_ATOMS: atom_id res chain seq x y z
N MET A 1 17.99 14.71 -32.50
CA MET A 1 18.08 14.40 -31.05
C MET A 1 16.77 14.71 -30.31
N ARG A 2 16.16 15.91 -30.45
CA ARG A 2 14.82 16.21 -29.87
C ARG A 2 13.73 15.22 -30.31
N ASN A 3 13.58 14.96 -31.62
CA ASN A 3 12.58 14.02 -32.14
C ASN A 3 12.69 12.58 -31.57
N MET A 4 13.91 12.09 -31.29
CA MET A 4 14.11 10.76 -30.69
C MET A 4 13.72 10.71 -29.22
N ILE A 5 13.89 11.81 -28.48
CA ILE A 5 13.48 11.93 -27.07
C ILE A 5 11.96 11.96 -27.00
N ASP A 6 11.30 12.68 -27.90
CA ASP A 6 9.84 12.77 -27.95
C ASP A 6 9.19 11.41 -28.30
N GLU A 7 9.73 10.69 -29.29
CA GLU A 7 9.27 9.34 -29.63
C GLU A 7 9.47 8.32 -28.49
N SER A 8 10.59 8.41 -27.77
CA SER A 8 10.87 7.54 -26.62
C SER A 8 9.91 7.80 -25.47
N ASN A 9 9.59 9.07 -25.20
CA ASN A 9 8.64 9.44 -24.15
C ASN A 9 7.23 8.95 -24.48
N ILE A 10 6.79 9.10 -25.74
CA ILE A 10 5.48 8.61 -26.20
C ILE A 10 5.40 7.08 -26.01
N LYS A 11 6.42 6.33 -26.45
CA LYS A 11 6.45 4.87 -26.28
C LYS A 11 6.38 4.46 -24.81
N PHE A 12 7.04 5.20 -23.93
CA PHE A 12 7.05 4.92 -22.51
C PHE A 12 5.69 5.19 -21.85
N GLU A 13 5.01 6.27 -22.23
CA GLU A 13 3.65 6.56 -21.76
C GLU A 13 2.63 5.55 -22.29
N LEU A 14 2.77 5.09 -23.54
CA LEU A 14 1.94 4.00 -24.06
C LEU A 14 2.13 2.71 -23.25
N LEU A 15 3.39 2.35 -22.94
CA LEU A 15 3.69 1.19 -22.11
C LEU A 15 3.09 1.33 -20.69
N ARG A 16 3.16 2.52 -20.07
CA ARG A 16 2.53 2.76 -18.76
C ARG A 16 1.02 2.54 -18.82
N ASN A 17 0.37 3.04 -19.86
CA ASN A 17 -1.07 2.88 -20.05
C ASN A 17 -1.47 1.43 -20.27
N ASP A 18 -0.71 0.67 -21.06
CA ASP A 18 -0.94 -0.76 -21.26
C ASP A 18 -0.79 -1.53 -19.94
N VAL A 19 0.29 -1.30 -19.20
CA VAL A 19 0.50 -1.92 -17.87
C VAL A 19 -0.62 -1.54 -16.91
N LYS A 20 -1.07 -0.28 -16.88
CA LYS A 20 -2.18 0.15 -16.02
C LYS A 20 -3.47 -0.57 -16.40
N ARG A 21 -3.77 -0.73 -17.69
CA ARG A 21 -4.97 -1.45 -18.16
C ARG A 21 -4.95 -2.91 -17.71
N ASP A 22 -3.83 -3.60 -17.91
CA ASP A 22 -3.71 -5.00 -17.49
C ASP A 22 -3.89 -5.15 -15.96
N LEU A 23 -3.40 -4.18 -15.18
CA LEU A 23 -3.58 -4.13 -13.73
C LEU A 23 -5.02 -3.78 -13.32
N LEU A 24 -5.71 -2.93 -14.08
CA LEU A 24 -7.14 -2.65 -13.87
C LEU A 24 -7.96 -3.92 -14.05
N ASP A 25 -7.72 -4.66 -15.13
CA ASP A 25 -8.44 -5.90 -15.43
C ASP A 25 -8.14 -6.94 -14.34
N TYR A 26 -6.86 -7.12 -14.00
CA TYR A 26 -6.46 -8.00 -12.89
C TYR A 26 -7.17 -7.65 -11.57
N LEU A 27 -7.17 -6.37 -11.15
CA LEU A 27 -7.77 -5.97 -9.86
C LEU A 27 -9.30 -6.05 -9.84
N LYS A 28 -9.98 -5.90 -10.98
CA LYS A 28 -11.44 -6.05 -11.10
C LYS A 28 -11.87 -7.51 -11.04
N GLU A 29 -11.09 -8.40 -11.63
CA GLU A 29 -11.38 -9.83 -11.70
C GLU A 29 -10.89 -10.59 -10.46
N PHE A 30 -9.99 -9.99 -9.67
CA PHE A 30 -9.39 -10.68 -8.53
C PHE A 30 -10.41 -10.98 -7.42
N ASN A 31 -10.58 -12.26 -7.10
CA ASN A 31 -11.40 -12.70 -5.99
C ASN A 31 -10.58 -12.85 -4.69
N TYR A 32 -10.72 -11.89 -3.78
CA TYR A 32 -10.02 -11.90 -2.47
C TYR A 32 -10.49 -13.01 -1.50
N LEU A 33 -11.59 -13.70 -1.81
CA LEU A 33 -12.07 -14.84 -1.02
C LEU A 33 -11.36 -16.15 -1.38
N GLU A 34 -10.65 -16.20 -2.50
CA GLU A 34 -9.94 -17.39 -2.96
C GLU A 34 -8.49 -17.41 -2.49
N ILE A 35 -8.02 -18.59 -2.09
CA ILE A 35 -6.64 -18.79 -1.64
C ILE A 35 -5.70 -18.61 -2.83
N SER A 36 -4.89 -17.56 -2.82
CA SER A 36 -3.83 -17.32 -3.79
C SER A 36 -2.47 -17.23 -3.11
N LYS A 37 -1.45 -17.84 -3.74
CA LYS A 37 -0.05 -17.71 -3.29
C LYS A 37 0.50 -16.30 -3.51
N GLU A 38 -0.07 -15.57 -4.46
CA GLU A 38 0.34 -14.20 -4.81
C GLU A 38 -0.22 -13.16 -3.85
N ILE A 39 -1.20 -13.53 -3.02
CA ILE A 39 -1.78 -12.67 -2.00
C ILE A 39 -1.39 -13.12 -0.60
N GLN A 40 -1.35 -12.17 0.32
CA GLN A 40 -1.40 -12.43 1.74
C GLN A 40 -2.42 -11.49 2.36
N ILE A 41 -3.39 -12.05 3.08
CA ILE A 41 -4.31 -11.32 3.94
C ILE A 41 -3.91 -11.65 5.37
N ILE A 42 -3.69 -10.62 6.19
CA ILE A 42 -3.19 -10.80 7.55
C ILE A 42 -3.73 -9.72 8.47
N ASP A 43 -4.13 -10.13 9.68
CA ASP A 43 -4.43 -9.20 10.75
C ASP A 43 -3.13 -8.80 11.46
N ILE A 44 -2.99 -7.52 11.78
CA ILE A 44 -1.81 -6.98 12.46
C ILE A 44 -2.26 -6.32 13.74
N LYS A 45 -1.92 -6.90 14.89
CA LYS A 45 -2.30 -6.35 16.20
C LYS A 45 -1.08 -5.86 16.98
N ILE A 46 0.02 -6.59 16.86
CA ILE A 46 1.26 -6.31 17.55
C ILE A 46 2.44 -6.35 16.57
N ILE A 47 3.56 -5.73 16.96
CA ILE A 47 4.75 -5.64 16.09
C ILE A 47 5.27 -7.02 15.66
N ASP A 48 5.10 -8.04 16.49
CA ASP A 48 5.53 -9.40 16.19
C ASP A 48 4.74 -10.07 15.06
N ASP A 49 3.53 -9.60 14.75
CA ASP A 49 2.79 -10.06 13.57
C ASP A 49 3.50 -9.71 12.26
N LEU A 50 4.33 -8.65 12.25
CA LEU A 50 5.14 -8.30 11.08
C LEU A 50 6.15 -9.39 10.71
N ARG A 51 6.49 -10.32 11.62
CA ARG A 51 7.36 -11.47 11.30
C ARG A 51 6.71 -12.41 10.28
N LYS A 52 5.38 -12.46 10.25
CA LYS A 52 4.58 -13.29 9.33
C LYS A 52 4.34 -12.60 7.98
N VAL A 53 4.46 -11.27 7.93
CA VAL A 53 4.25 -10.45 6.73
C VAL A 53 5.32 -10.73 5.68
N TYR A 54 4.90 -10.84 4.42
CA TYR A 54 5.78 -10.97 3.26
C TYR A 54 6.89 -9.88 3.21
N THR A 55 8.13 -10.31 3.00
CA THR A 55 9.25 -9.41 2.76
C THR A 55 9.61 -9.41 1.28
N GLY A 56 9.44 -8.26 0.65
CA GLY A 56 9.83 -8.04 -0.74
C GLY A 56 8.95 -6.98 -1.40
N PRO A 57 9.10 -6.81 -2.73
CA PRO A 57 8.35 -5.82 -3.46
C PRO A 57 6.87 -6.19 -3.56
N GLY A 58 6.00 -5.21 -3.37
CA GLY A 58 4.56 -5.45 -3.41
C GLY A 58 3.74 -4.19 -3.31
N PHE A 59 2.44 -4.41 -3.49
CA PHE A 59 1.37 -3.46 -3.25
C PHE A 59 0.57 -3.95 -2.05
N TYR A 60 0.18 -3.04 -1.16
CA TYR A 60 -0.55 -3.38 0.05
C TYR A 60 -1.68 -2.38 0.30
N ILE A 61 -2.74 -2.90 0.90
CA ILE A 61 -3.93 -2.16 1.32
C ILE A 61 -4.05 -2.37 2.83
N ILE A 62 -4.14 -1.28 3.58
CA ILE A 62 -4.41 -1.28 5.02
C ILE A 62 -5.89 -0.99 5.20
N LEU A 63 -6.57 -1.89 5.90
CA LEU A 63 -7.98 -1.82 6.19
C LEU A 63 -8.22 -1.72 7.70
N LEU A 64 -9.33 -1.07 8.05
CA LEU A 64 -9.78 -0.83 9.41
C LEU A 64 -11.27 -1.12 9.53
N ASP A 65 -11.71 -1.64 10.67
CA ASP A 65 -13.12 -1.85 11.03
C ASP A 65 -13.87 -0.57 11.43
N GLU A 66 -13.29 0.60 11.17
CA GLU A 66 -13.88 1.92 11.39
C GLU A 66 -14.22 2.58 10.05
N GLN A 67 -15.35 3.29 9.99
CA GLN A 67 -15.78 4.02 8.80
C GLN A 67 -15.55 5.52 8.97
N PHE A 68 -14.72 6.11 8.10
CA PHE A 68 -14.55 7.55 8.03
C PHE A 68 -15.52 8.15 7.01
N ALA A 69 -16.32 9.13 7.43
CA ALA A 69 -17.31 9.79 6.57
C ALA A 69 -16.69 10.39 5.29
N ASP A 70 -15.44 10.85 5.36
CA ASP A 70 -14.71 11.46 4.23
C ASP A 70 -13.93 10.44 3.38
N ASN A 71 -14.12 9.13 3.58
CA ASN A 71 -13.44 8.11 2.80
C ASN A 71 -14.14 7.84 1.47
N ASN A 72 -13.61 8.45 0.40
CA ASN A 72 -14.09 8.23 -0.96
C ASN A 72 -13.69 6.85 -1.53
N CYS A 73 -12.87 6.08 -0.83
CA CYS A 73 -12.54 4.72 -1.23
C CYS A 73 -13.67 3.76 -0.86
N ASN A 74 -14.18 3.01 -1.84
CA ASN A 74 -15.25 2.04 -1.65
C ASN A 74 -14.75 0.59 -1.51
N PHE A 75 -13.43 0.37 -1.52
CA PHE A 75 -12.88 -0.97 -1.29
C PHE A 75 -13.08 -1.38 0.18
N SER A 76 -13.71 -2.53 0.37
CA SER A 76 -13.88 -3.17 1.68
C SER A 76 -13.67 -4.66 1.57
N PHE A 77 -13.25 -5.27 2.67
CA PHE A 77 -13.06 -6.71 2.78
C PHE A 77 -13.23 -7.12 4.24
N ASP A 78 -14.07 -8.13 4.49
CA ASP A 78 -14.28 -8.71 5.82
C ASP A 78 -14.63 -7.62 6.87
N ASP A 79 -15.68 -6.86 6.57
CA ASP A 79 -16.21 -5.71 7.32
C ASP A 79 -15.22 -4.54 7.57
N CYS A 80 -14.00 -4.61 7.04
CA CYS A 80 -13.01 -3.54 7.12
C CYS A 80 -13.02 -2.70 5.84
N THR A 81 -12.87 -1.39 5.98
CA THR A 81 -12.73 -0.45 4.84
C THR A 81 -11.28 -0.11 4.58
N ALA A 82 -10.90 0.06 3.31
CA ALA A 82 -9.55 0.50 2.97
C ALA A 82 -9.34 1.96 3.36
N ILE A 83 -8.35 2.19 4.23
CA ILE A 83 -7.98 3.53 4.70
C ILE A 83 -6.67 4.02 4.08
N TYR A 84 -5.85 3.08 3.58
CA TYR A 84 -4.57 3.38 2.95
C TYR A 84 -4.21 2.33 1.93
N ARG A 85 -3.61 2.76 0.84
CA ARG A 85 -2.94 1.91 -0.15
C ARG A 85 -1.52 2.42 -0.36
N GLY A 86 -0.60 1.51 -0.63
CA GLY A 86 0.79 1.85 -0.87
C GLY A 86 1.55 0.76 -1.61
N HIS A 87 2.66 1.13 -2.23
CA HIS A 87 3.64 0.17 -2.74
C HIS A 87 5.01 0.29 -2.05
N SER A 88 5.82 -0.77 -2.13
CA SER A 88 7.18 -0.75 -1.59
C SER A 88 8.09 -1.78 -2.26
N TYR A 89 9.41 -1.62 -2.08
CA TYR A 89 10.42 -2.66 -2.32
C TYR A 89 10.50 -3.67 -1.16
N SER A 90 10.07 -3.27 0.03
CA SER A 90 9.95 -4.11 1.22
C SER A 90 8.63 -3.77 1.89
N VAL A 91 7.59 -4.58 1.65
CA VAL A 91 6.26 -4.38 2.24
C VAL A 91 6.34 -4.41 3.77
N ARG A 92 7.04 -5.39 4.35
CA ARG A 92 7.21 -5.49 5.81
C ARG A 92 7.78 -4.23 6.46
N ASP A 93 8.90 -3.71 5.93
CA ASP A 93 9.52 -2.49 6.50
C ASP A 93 8.61 -1.26 6.33
N ARG A 94 7.87 -1.23 5.23
CA ARG A 94 6.93 -0.14 4.94
C ARG A 94 5.73 -0.17 5.88
N LEU A 95 5.12 -1.33 6.10
CA LEU A 95 4.06 -1.49 7.10
C LEU A 95 4.56 -1.14 8.50
N LYS A 96 5.79 -1.53 8.86
CA LYS A 96 6.41 -1.09 10.13
C LYS A 96 6.44 0.44 10.25
N SER A 97 6.86 1.15 9.19
CA SER A 97 6.92 2.63 9.20
C SER A 97 5.54 3.30 9.35
N HIS A 98 4.47 2.62 8.93
CA HIS A 98 3.10 3.10 9.05
C HIS A 98 2.47 2.78 10.40
N LEU A 99 2.63 1.55 10.89
CA LEU A 99 1.82 0.99 11.97
C LEU A 99 2.55 0.91 13.33
N PHE A 100 3.87 1.04 13.33
CA PHE A 100 4.73 0.98 14.53
C PHE A 100 5.84 2.02 14.39
N ASN A 101 5.43 3.29 14.29
CA ASN A 101 6.31 4.39 13.90
C ASN A 101 7.43 4.64 14.94
N SER A 102 7.12 4.53 16.23
CA SER A 102 8.09 4.64 17.32
C SER A 102 9.20 3.60 17.18
N GLU A 103 8.83 2.32 17.01
CA GLU A 103 9.77 1.21 16.85
C GLU A 103 10.50 1.24 15.49
N TYR A 104 9.91 1.87 14.48
CA TYR A 104 10.56 2.12 13.20
C TYR A 104 11.66 3.17 13.35
N ASN A 105 11.37 4.30 14.00
CA ASN A 105 12.33 5.39 14.16
C ASN A 105 13.49 5.06 15.11
N ASN A 106 13.29 4.14 16.05
CA ASN A 106 14.35 3.65 16.93
C ASN A 106 15.36 2.71 16.23
N PHE A 107 15.14 2.37 14.96
CA PHE A 107 16.04 1.49 14.22
C PHE A 107 17.26 2.25 13.68
N ASP A 108 18.45 1.63 13.73
CA ASP A 108 19.63 2.17 13.05
C ASP A 108 19.51 1.95 11.54
N PHE A 109 19.39 3.05 10.79
CA PHE A 109 19.25 3.05 9.33
C PHE A 109 20.58 3.08 8.58
N LYS A 110 21.72 2.82 9.22
CA LYS A 110 23.01 2.68 8.51
C LYS A 110 22.85 1.75 7.30
N ASN A 111 22.86 2.35 6.11
CA ASN A 111 22.70 1.71 4.78
C ASN A 111 21.27 1.26 4.39
N LYS A 112 20.21 1.79 5.01
CA LYS A 112 18.81 1.54 4.60
C LYS A 112 18.09 2.84 4.25
N VAL A 113 17.15 2.75 3.30
CA VAL A 113 16.26 3.86 2.97
C VAL A 113 15.31 4.11 4.14
N LYS A 114 15.35 5.33 4.70
CA LYS A 114 14.37 5.77 5.68
C LYS A 114 13.10 6.23 4.95
N TYR A 115 11.96 5.66 5.34
CA TYR A 115 10.65 6.07 4.88
C TYR A 115 10.21 7.32 5.65
N THR A 116 9.89 8.38 4.93
CA THR A 116 9.51 9.68 5.51
C THR A 116 8.04 10.04 5.29
N VAL A 117 7.39 9.42 4.29
CA VAL A 117 5.97 9.60 4.00
C VAL A 117 5.22 8.38 4.52
N CYS A 118 4.34 8.56 5.48
CA CYS A 118 3.58 7.50 6.12
C CYS A 118 2.06 7.72 6.03
N LEU A 119 1.29 6.70 6.42
CA LEU A 119 -0.10 6.80 6.81
C LEU A 119 -0.29 7.99 7.76
N LYS A 120 -1.21 8.91 7.46
CA LYS A 120 -1.43 10.11 8.29
C LYS A 120 -2.83 10.10 8.87
N PHE A 121 -2.98 9.70 10.13
CA PHE A 121 -4.27 9.77 10.83
C PHE A 121 -4.64 11.20 11.20
N GLU A 122 -3.67 11.94 11.71
CA GLU A 122 -3.77 13.34 12.10
C GLU A 122 -2.89 14.20 11.19
N GLU A 123 -3.24 15.48 11.05
CA GLU A 123 -2.44 16.40 10.24
C GLU A 123 -1.07 16.62 10.87
N GLY A 124 -0.01 16.51 10.06
CA GLY A 124 1.37 16.67 10.51
C GLY A 124 1.99 15.43 11.17
N ILE A 125 1.22 14.39 11.50
CA ILE A 125 1.72 13.17 12.13
C ILE A 125 1.92 12.06 11.08
N GLN A 126 3.11 11.46 11.10
CA GLN A 126 3.55 10.44 10.14
C GLN A 126 3.56 9.07 10.81
N GLY A 127 2.67 8.18 10.35
CA GLY A 127 2.51 6.86 10.94
C GLY A 127 1.75 6.92 12.27
N ILE A 128 1.49 5.75 12.80
CA ILE A 128 0.80 5.50 14.07
C ILE A 128 1.55 4.42 14.83
N ASN A 129 1.10 4.14 16.06
CA ASN A 129 1.54 3.00 16.86
C ASN A 129 0.30 2.19 17.22
N LEU A 130 0.13 0.99 16.65
CA LEU A 130 -1.07 0.16 16.87
C LEU A 130 -1.27 -0.29 18.31
N ASN A 131 -0.20 -0.30 19.10
CA ASN A 131 -0.21 -0.62 20.53
C ASN A 131 -0.63 0.56 21.42
N GLU A 132 -0.93 1.73 20.83
CA GLU A 132 -1.31 2.95 21.55
C GLU A 132 -2.76 3.34 21.20
N GLU A 133 -3.42 4.01 22.15
CA GLU A 133 -4.74 4.59 21.96
C GLU A 133 -4.70 5.74 20.92
N PRO A 134 -5.74 5.91 20.07
CA PRO A 134 -6.95 5.08 19.96
C PRO A 134 -6.79 3.82 19.09
N TYR A 135 -5.62 3.62 18.48
CA TYR A 135 -5.41 2.66 17.40
C TYR A 135 -5.55 1.20 17.84
N CYS A 136 -5.23 0.90 19.10
CA CYS A 136 -5.36 -0.44 19.68
C CYS A 136 -6.80 -0.95 19.80
N ASN A 137 -7.80 -0.05 19.71
CA ASN A 137 -9.21 -0.40 19.82
C ASN A 137 -9.84 -0.85 18.50
N TYR A 138 -9.11 -0.71 17.39
CA TYR A 138 -9.59 -1.11 16.07
C TYR A 138 -9.00 -2.46 15.62
N SER A 139 -9.69 -3.10 14.69
CA SER A 139 -9.21 -4.28 13.98
C SER A 139 -8.48 -3.87 12.70
N TRP A 140 -7.20 -4.20 12.62
CA TRP A 140 -6.34 -3.85 11.49
C TRP A 140 -6.06 -5.07 10.63
N LYS A 141 -6.37 -4.95 9.35
CA LYS A 141 -6.14 -5.98 8.35
C LYS A 141 -5.29 -5.42 7.22
N VAL A 142 -4.40 -6.24 6.68
CA VAL A 142 -3.58 -5.87 5.52
C VAL A 142 -3.72 -6.93 4.45
N ILE A 143 -4.04 -6.46 3.24
CA ILE A 143 -3.99 -7.27 2.01
C ILE A 143 -2.71 -6.89 1.27
N ILE A 144 -1.96 -7.89 0.83
CA ILE A 144 -0.67 -7.72 0.16
C ILE A 144 -0.68 -8.49 -1.15
N HIS A 145 -0.55 -7.78 -2.26
CA HIS A 145 -0.17 -8.36 -3.55
C HIS A 145 1.35 -8.48 -3.60
N LYS A 146 1.85 -9.71 -3.58
CA LYS A 146 3.27 -10.02 -3.67
C LYS A 146 3.68 -9.80 -5.13
N MET A 147 4.56 -8.84 -5.38
CA MET A 147 4.96 -8.47 -6.74
C MET A 147 6.45 -8.76 -6.94
N LYS A 148 6.85 -10.00 -6.67
CA LYS A 148 8.25 -10.44 -6.82
C LYS A 148 8.71 -10.23 -8.26
N GLY A 149 9.86 -9.57 -8.44
CA GLY A 149 10.40 -9.25 -9.76
C GLY A 149 9.80 -8.00 -10.42
N SER A 150 8.80 -7.35 -9.80
CA SER A 150 8.30 -6.07 -10.30
C SER A 150 9.35 -4.96 -10.12
N ASN A 151 9.28 -3.97 -11.00
CA ASN A 151 9.99 -2.70 -10.83
C ASN A 151 9.05 -1.63 -10.24
N LYS A 152 9.60 -0.45 -9.94
CA LYS A 152 8.84 0.66 -9.35
C LYS A 152 7.68 1.11 -10.24
N LEU A 153 7.88 1.19 -11.56
CA LEU A 153 6.87 1.64 -12.50
C LEU A 153 5.60 0.78 -12.41
N ILE A 154 5.74 -0.54 -12.44
CA ILE A 154 4.59 -1.47 -12.35
C ILE A 154 3.85 -1.25 -11.01
N ARG A 155 4.59 -1.07 -9.93
CA ARG A 155 4.03 -0.84 -8.59
C ARG A 155 3.35 0.52 -8.43
N GLU A 156 3.80 1.55 -9.15
CA GLU A 156 3.08 2.83 -9.25
C GLU A 156 1.80 2.68 -10.08
N GLN A 157 1.82 1.86 -11.14
CA GLN A 157 0.62 1.65 -11.96
C GLN A 157 -0.47 0.88 -11.20
N VAL A 158 -0.13 -0.08 -10.33
CA VAL A 158 -1.16 -0.82 -9.56
C VAL A 158 -1.84 0.08 -8.54
N GLU A 159 -1.11 1.04 -7.97
CA GLU A 159 -1.68 2.10 -7.16
C GLU A 159 -2.70 2.90 -7.97
N LEU A 160 -2.30 3.44 -9.13
CA LEU A 160 -3.20 4.21 -9.99
C LEU A 160 -4.42 3.41 -10.44
N ALA A 161 -4.25 2.13 -10.78
CA ALA A 161 -5.34 1.24 -11.12
C ALA A 161 -6.30 1.04 -9.94
N PHE A 162 -5.78 0.85 -8.73
CA PHE A 162 -6.60 0.76 -7.52
C PHE A 162 -7.42 2.03 -7.29
N ASP A 163 -6.79 3.22 -7.38
CA ASP A 163 -7.47 4.51 -7.21
C ASP A 163 -8.59 4.70 -8.24
N GLU A 164 -8.41 4.22 -9.46
CA GLU A 164 -9.41 4.33 -10.53
C GLU A 164 -10.61 3.40 -10.33
N ILE A 165 -10.41 2.21 -9.77
CA ILE A 165 -11.50 1.26 -9.52
C ILE A 165 -12.27 1.66 -8.26
N TYR A 166 -11.54 1.94 -7.18
CA TYR A 166 -12.12 2.02 -5.84
C TYR A 166 -12.16 3.43 -5.27
N GLY A 167 -11.48 4.39 -5.88
CA GLY A 167 -11.22 5.69 -5.27
C GLY A 167 -10.02 5.65 -4.34
N ARG A 168 -9.38 6.81 -4.15
CA ARG A 168 -8.21 6.92 -3.27
C ARG A 168 -8.62 6.85 -1.80
N PRO A 169 -7.98 6.00 -0.97
CA PRO A 169 -8.23 5.98 0.47
C PRO A 169 -7.88 7.30 1.17
N PHE A 170 -8.72 7.71 2.11
CA PHE A 170 -8.63 9.03 2.77
C PHE A 170 -7.27 9.32 3.43
N LYS A 171 -6.62 8.29 4.00
CA LYS A 171 -5.35 8.44 4.72
C LYS A 171 -4.11 8.28 3.82
N SER A 172 -4.30 8.02 2.51
CA SER A 172 -3.23 7.98 1.49
C SER A 172 -2.88 9.39 0.96
N LYS A 173 -2.52 10.32 1.85
CA LYS A 173 -2.15 11.69 1.48
C LYS A 173 -0.68 11.77 1.06
N GLU A 174 -0.42 12.09 -0.21
CA GLU A 174 0.93 12.18 -0.82
C GLU A 174 1.59 13.56 -0.68
N ARG A 175 1.10 14.43 0.22
CA ARG A 175 1.66 15.77 0.47
C ARG A 175 2.05 15.91 1.93
#